data_AF-W5PYS6-F1
#
_entry.id   AF-W5PYS6-F1
#
_cell.length_a   1.000
_cell.length_b   1.000
_cell.length_c   1.000
_cell.angle_alpha   90.00
_cell.angle_beta   90.00
_cell.angle_gamma   90.00
#
_symmetry.space_group_name_H-M   'P 1'
#
loop_
_entity.id
_entity.type
_entity.pdbx_description
1 polymer ?
#
loop_
_entity_poly.entity_id
_entity_poly.type
_entity_poly.pdbx_seq_one_letter_code
_entity_poly.pdbx_strand_id
1 'polypeptide(L)'
;LVYAGLSSGKVKRANGILKAHLTRLTAELHLSWVDLLPAALTHIWTTPHVKMGLTPFELLYGRPYLLTNLPDPPTPLLETYLSYFTLLRSLLRGHADRVLPQPVRDHAQAIPSLALAPGDQVLLKTLTPQPLQPRWTGPFMVVLTTPTAAKLWGHEPWYHISRLKWAPLHGLPPPKPLKTYTSKISGPTKITITKTPLPP
;
A
#
# COMPACT_ATOMS: atom_id res chain seq x y z
N LEU A 1 -7.92 -2.63 -12.86
CA LEU A 1 -7.80 -2.95 -11.41
C LEU A 1 -8.74 -2.05 -10.63
N VAL A 2 -9.86 -2.57 -10.10
CA VAL A 2 -10.85 -1.74 -9.41
C VAL A 2 -10.37 -1.44 -7.98
N TYR A 3 -9.77 -0.25 -7.82
CA TYR A 3 -9.40 0.45 -6.59
C TYR A 3 -8.83 -0.46 -5.47
N ALA A 4 -7.55 -0.81 -5.60
CA ALA A 4 -6.78 -1.38 -4.49
C ALA A 4 -6.14 -0.24 -3.69
N GLY A 5 -6.66 0.04 -2.50
CA GLY A 5 -6.10 1.08 -1.63
C GLY A 5 -4.64 0.83 -1.21
N LEU A 6 -4.18 -0.43 -1.30
CA LEU A 6 -2.87 -0.93 -0.88
C LEU A 6 -1.81 -0.89 -1.98
N SER A 7 -2.17 -0.93 -3.28
CA SER A 7 -1.19 -0.91 -4.38
C SER A 7 -0.51 0.45 -4.56
N SER A 8 -1.07 1.52 -3.97
CA SER A 8 -0.56 2.89 -4.02
C SER A 8 -0.21 3.44 -2.63
N GLY A 9 0.26 2.57 -1.73
CA GLY A 9 0.62 2.98 -0.36
C GLY A 9 1.76 4.00 -0.30
N LYS A 10 2.77 3.86 -1.18
CA LYS A 10 3.93 4.76 -1.25
C LYS A 10 3.53 6.18 -1.66
N VAL A 11 2.72 6.32 -2.71
CA VAL A 11 2.24 7.63 -3.19
C VAL A 11 1.31 8.27 -2.17
N LYS A 12 0.39 7.50 -1.57
CA LYS A 12 -0.49 8.02 -0.51
C LYS A 12 0.31 8.55 0.69
N ARG A 13 1.34 7.81 1.12
CA ARG A 13 2.23 8.26 2.21
C ARG A 13 2.98 9.52 1.81
N ALA A 14 3.56 9.56 0.62
CA ALA A 14 4.28 10.74 0.11
C ALA A 14 3.35 11.97 0.04
N ASN A 15 2.13 11.80 -0.48
CA ASN A 15 1.12 12.86 -0.52
C ASN A 15 0.71 13.34 0.88
N GLY A 16 0.64 12.42 1.86
CA GLY A 16 0.40 12.76 3.26
C GLY A 16 1.52 13.63 3.85
N ILE A 17 2.78 13.28 3.56
CA ILE A 17 3.95 14.06 3.99
C ILE A 17 3.95 15.45 3.35
N LEU A 18 3.72 15.53 2.03
CA LEU A 18 3.66 16.79 1.29
C LEU A 18 2.59 17.73 1.87
N LYS A 19 1.39 17.21 2.09
CA LYS A 19 0.30 17.98 2.70
C LYS A 19 0.68 18.49 4.09
N ALA A 20 1.28 17.65 4.93
CA ALA A 20 1.69 18.05 6.27
C ALA A 20 2.73 19.20 6.26
N HIS A 21 3.72 19.14 5.36
CA HIS A 21 4.69 20.23 5.18
C HIS A 21 4.03 21.51 4.68
N LEU A 22 3.17 21.42 3.66
CA LEU A 22 2.45 22.57 3.12
C LEU A 22 1.57 23.23 4.19
N THR A 23 0.84 22.46 5.00
CA THR A 23 0.00 23.00 6.07
C THR A 23 0.83 23.78 7.09
N ARG A 24 2.02 23.28 7.47
CA ARG A 24 2.91 23.99 8.39
C ARG A 24 3.45 25.28 7.78
N LEU A 25 4.00 25.23 6.57
CA LEU A 25 4.54 26.40 5.89
C LEU A 25 3.46 27.48 5.63
N THR A 26 2.25 27.05 5.28
CA THR A 26 1.11 27.96 5.08
C THR A 26 0.72 28.66 6.39
N ALA A 27 0.77 27.94 7.51
CA ALA A 27 0.47 28.49 8.83
C ALA A 27 1.55 29.49 9.31
N GLU A 28 2.82 29.25 8.98
CA GLU A 28 3.95 30.11 9.40
C GLU A 28 4.13 31.35 8.49
N LEU A 29 3.97 31.19 7.17
CA LEU A 29 4.30 32.22 6.19
C LEU A 29 3.08 32.96 5.64
N HIS A 30 1.86 32.47 5.92
CA HIS A 30 0.59 33.03 5.40
C HIS A 30 0.55 33.20 3.87
N LEU A 31 1.32 32.39 3.14
CA LEU A 31 1.37 32.37 1.67
C LEU A 31 0.46 31.28 1.09
N SER A 32 0.16 31.39 -0.21
CA SER A 32 -0.57 30.34 -0.93
C SER A 32 0.24 29.04 -0.96
N TRP A 33 -0.45 27.90 -0.88
CA TRP A 33 0.21 26.59 -1.00
C TRP A 33 0.93 26.40 -2.34
N VAL A 34 0.51 27.14 -3.39
CA VAL A 34 1.14 27.11 -4.72
C VAL A 34 2.55 27.69 -4.67
N ASP A 35 2.72 28.82 -3.99
CA ASP A 35 4.00 29.51 -3.85
C ASP A 35 4.95 28.72 -2.93
N LEU A 36 4.39 28.00 -1.96
CA LEU A 36 5.13 27.18 -1.00
C LEU A 36 5.45 25.78 -1.53
N LEU A 37 4.85 25.35 -2.65
CA LEU A 37 5.03 24.01 -3.20
C LEU A 37 6.49 23.70 -3.54
N PRO A 38 7.25 24.57 -4.24
CA PRO A 38 8.67 24.32 -4.52
C PRO A 38 9.47 24.11 -3.24
N ALA A 39 9.27 24.96 -2.22
CA ALA A 39 9.98 24.89 -0.94
C ALA A 39 9.66 23.60 -0.17
N ALA A 40 8.38 23.19 -0.15
CA ALA A 40 7.96 21.94 0.48
C ALA A 40 8.57 20.72 -0.23
N LEU A 41 8.61 20.74 -1.57
CA LEU A 41 9.24 19.67 -2.35
C LEU A 41 10.75 19.63 -2.12
N THR A 42 11.45 20.76 -2.19
CA THR A 42 12.89 20.79 -1.93
C THR A 42 13.20 20.22 -0.56
N HIS A 43 12.46 20.63 0.48
CA HIS A 43 12.65 20.09 1.82
C HIS A 43 12.49 18.57 1.87
N ILE A 44 11.45 18.02 1.23
CA ILE A 44 11.24 16.56 1.17
C ILE A 44 12.39 15.86 0.43
N TRP A 45 12.90 16.46 -0.63
CA TRP A 45 13.98 15.90 -1.45
C TRP A 45 15.33 15.94 -0.75
N THR A 46 15.53 16.88 0.17
CA THR A 46 16.78 17.10 0.92
C THR A 46 16.75 16.57 2.34
N THR A 47 15.64 16.00 2.79
CA THR A 47 15.53 15.40 4.13
C THR A 47 16.07 13.97 4.09
N PRO A 48 17.07 13.61 4.93
CA PRO A 48 17.61 12.27 4.94
C PRO A 48 16.60 11.26 5.52
N HIS A 49 16.55 10.07 4.93
CA HIS A 49 15.70 9.00 5.44
C HIS A 49 16.29 8.42 6.72
N VAL A 50 15.53 8.42 7.83
CA VAL A 50 15.98 8.05 9.19
C VAL A 50 16.84 6.77 9.25
N LYS A 51 16.49 5.72 8.49
CA LYS A 51 17.24 4.45 8.52
C LYS A 51 18.52 4.46 7.68
N MET A 52 18.49 5.13 6.53
CA MET A 52 19.55 5.05 5.53
C MET A 52 20.52 6.23 5.63
N GLY A 53 20.10 7.34 6.23
CA GLY A 53 20.86 8.57 6.28
C GLY A 53 20.94 9.31 4.94
N LEU A 54 20.41 8.76 3.85
CA LEU A 54 20.43 9.41 2.53
C LEU A 54 19.11 10.10 2.18
N THR A 55 19.24 11.17 1.42
CA THR A 55 18.14 11.95 0.85
C THR A 55 17.64 11.35 -0.49
N PRO A 56 16.37 11.57 -0.87
CA PRO A 56 15.90 11.23 -2.21
C PRO A 56 16.72 11.88 -3.33
N PHE A 57 17.19 13.12 -3.12
CA PHE A 57 18.03 13.83 -4.08
C PHE A 57 19.37 13.11 -4.31
N GLU A 58 20.07 12.69 -3.24
CA GLU A 58 21.33 11.95 -3.36
C GLU A 58 21.14 10.60 -4.06
N LEU A 59 20.05 9.90 -3.77
CA LEU A 59 19.73 8.64 -4.44
C LEU A 59 19.42 8.80 -5.94
N LEU A 60 18.98 9.99 -6.36
CA LEU A 60 18.66 10.28 -7.75
C LEU A 60 19.85 10.88 -8.50
N TYR A 61 20.61 11.77 -7.89
CA TYR A 61 21.67 12.51 -8.59
C TYR A 61 23.07 12.08 -8.19
N GLY A 62 23.21 11.23 -7.17
CA GLY A 62 24.51 10.77 -6.68
C GLY A 62 25.31 11.88 -5.99
N ARG A 63 24.69 12.95 -5.51
CA ARG A 63 25.39 14.07 -4.86
C ARG A 63 24.49 14.77 -3.84
N PRO A 64 25.06 15.43 -2.82
CA PRO A 64 24.28 16.22 -1.88
C PRO A 64 23.64 17.42 -2.57
N TYR A 65 22.49 17.84 -2.07
CA TYR A 65 21.85 19.07 -2.47
C TYR A 65 22.55 20.26 -1.79
N LEU A 66 23.20 21.11 -2.58
CA LEU A 66 23.93 22.27 -2.08
C LEU A 66 23.04 23.51 -2.24
N LEU A 67 22.56 24.05 -1.11
CA LEU A 67 21.85 25.35 -1.08
C LEU A 67 22.82 26.53 -1.09
N THR A 68 24.05 26.33 -0.65
CA THR A 68 25.08 27.35 -0.52
C THR A 68 26.42 26.77 -0.96
N ASN A 69 27.16 27.53 -1.76
CA ASN A 69 28.48 27.21 -2.30
C ASN A 69 28.46 26.09 -3.36
N LEU A 70 28.00 26.43 -4.57
CA LEU A 70 28.41 25.69 -5.76
C LEU A 70 29.85 26.15 -6.07
N PRO A 71 30.89 25.31 -5.91
CA PRO A 71 32.21 25.67 -6.42
C PRO A 71 32.10 25.90 -7.92
N ASP A 72 32.80 26.92 -8.44
CA ASP A 72 32.92 27.13 -9.89
C ASP A 72 33.33 25.80 -10.53
N PRO A 73 32.57 25.29 -11.52
CA PRO A 73 32.92 24.02 -12.12
C PRO A 73 34.28 24.20 -12.83
N PRO A 74 35.34 23.45 -12.47
CA PRO A 74 36.36 23.18 -13.47
C PRO A 74 35.61 22.52 -14.63
N THR A 75 35.89 22.91 -15.86
CA THR A 75 35.28 22.31 -17.06
C THR A 75 36.11 21.12 -17.53
N PRO A 76 35.84 19.87 -17.07
CA PRO A 76 35.94 18.72 -17.94
C PRO A 76 34.57 18.45 -18.58
N LEU A 77 34.59 17.72 -19.70
CA LEU A 77 33.39 17.32 -20.44
C LEU A 77 32.38 16.62 -19.51
N LEU A 78 31.11 17.02 -19.62
CA LEU A 78 29.96 16.44 -18.91
C LEU A 78 29.98 14.90 -18.93
N GLU A 79 30.43 14.33 -20.04
CA GLU A 79 30.69 12.90 -20.28
C GLU A 79 31.47 12.21 -19.14
N THR A 80 32.54 12.84 -18.62
CA THR A 80 33.37 12.26 -17.56
C THR A 80 32.65 12.23 -16.21
N TYR A 81 31.80 13.22 -15.94
CA TYR A 81 31.00 13.27 -14.70
C TYR A 81 29.81 12.30 -14.72
N LEU A 82 29.24 12.01 -15.89
CA LEU A 82 28.10 11.10 -16.00
C LEU A 82 28.45 9.68 -15.56
N SER A 83 29.62 9.16 -15.94
CA SER A 83 30.09 7.84 -15.50
C SER A 83 30.31 7.80 -13.98
N TYR A 84 30.91 8.85 -13.42
CA TYR A 84 31.09 9.02 -11.98
C TYR A 84 29.77 9.04 -11.21
N PHE A 85 28.80 9.88 -11.61
CA PHE A 85 27.49 9.95 -10.96
C PHE A 85 26.70 8.64 -11.11
N THR A 86 26.85 7.93 -12.23
CA THR A 86 26.21 6.63 -12.44
C THR A 86 26.74 5.59 -11.46
N LEU A 87 28.07 5.52 -11.30
CA LEU A 87 28.70 4.65 -10.30
C LEU A 87 28.27 5.02 -8.88
N LEU A 88 28.28 6.31 -8.54
CA LEU A 88 27.91 6.77 -7.21
C LEU A 88 26.45 6.45 -6.90
N ARG A 89 25.52 6.67 -7.85
CA ARG A 89 24.11 6.26 -7.72
C ARG A 89 23.96 4.76 -7.50
N SER A 90 24.73 3.92 -8.19
CA SER A 90 24.63 2.46 -8.04
C SER A 90 25.10 2.02 -6.65
N LEU A 91 26.19 2.61 -6.13
CA LEU A 91 26.69 2.35 -4.78
C LEU A 91 25.71 2.82 -3.70
N LEU A 92 25.17 4.04 -3.82
CA LEU A 92 24.19 4.57 -2.86
C LEU A 92 22.91 3.74 -2.87
N ARG A 93 22.44 3.29 -4.04
CA ARG A 93 21.27 2.41 -4.13
C ARG A 93 21.54 1.02 -3.55
N GLY A 94 22.73 0.46 -3.79
CA GLY A 94 23.15 -0.79 -3.18
C GLY A 94 23.21 -0.70 -1.65
N HIS A 95 23.66 0.43 -1.10
CA HIS A 95 23.57 0.69 0.34
C HIS A 95 22.10 0.79 0.80
N ALA A 96 21.23 1.44 0.01
CA ALA A 96 19.81 1.61 0.32
C ALA A 96 19.11 0.27 0.48
N ASP A 97 19.33 -0.60 -0.50
CA ASP A 97 18.68 -1.90 -0.59
C ASP A 97 19.15 -2.87 0.51
N ARG A 98 20.34 -2.63 1.09
CA ARG A 98 20.85 -3.39 2.24
C ARG A 98 20.25 -2.92 3.57
N VAL A 99 20.03 -1.62 3.73
CA VAL A 99 19.60 -1.00 5.00
C VAL A 99 18.08 -0.91 5.12
N LEU A 100 17.39 -0.66 4.01
CA LEU A 100 15.94 -0.73 3.96
C LEU A 100 15.53 -2.20 4.02
N PRO A 101 14.49 -2.54 4.81
CA PRO A 101 13.89 -3.86 4.72
C PRO A 101 13.57 -4.11 3.25
N GLN A 102 14.13 -5.16 2.66
CA GLN A 102 13.66 -5.58 1.34
C GLN A 102 12.14 -5.71 1.43
N PRO A 103 11.39 -5.31 0.38
CA PRO A 103 9.97 -5.55 0.34
C PRO A 103 9.82 -7.06 0.51
N VAL A 104 9.44 -7.45 1.72
CA VAL A 104 9.20 -8.83 2.09
C VAL A 104 8.24 -9.34 1.04
N ARG A 105 8.72 -10.27 0.20
CA ARG A 105 7.87 -10.95 -0.79
C ARG A 105 6.69 -11.64 -0.10
N ASP A 106 6.77 -11.79 1.23
CA ASP A 106 5.72 -12.26 2.14
C ASP A 106 4.63 -11.21 2.42
N HIS A 107 4.29 -10.35 1.46
CA HIS A 107 2.91 -9.83 1.39
C HIS A 107 1.88 -10.98 1.29
N ALA A 108 2.34 -12.21 1.00
CA ALA A 108 1.57 -13.44 1.14
C ALA A 108 1.24 -13.85 2.60
N GLN A 109 1.95 -13.34 3.63
CA GLN A 109 1.76 -13.76 5.03
C GLN A 109 0.96 -12.77 5.91
N ALA A 110 0.89 -11.48 5.55
CA ALA A 110 0.16 -10.49 6.36
C ALA A 110 -1.30 -10.26 5.91
N ILE A 111 -1.67 -10.71 4.71
CA ILE A 111 -3.06 -10.84 4.30
C ILE A 111 -3.39 -12.31 4.56
N PRO A 112 -4.52 -12.69 5.19
CA PRO A 112 -4.97 -14.07 5.15
C PRO A 112 -5.09 -14.43 3.68
N SER A 113 -4.10 -15.15 3.16
CA SER A 113 -4.03 -15.53 1.75
C SER A 113 -5.20 -16.49 1.56
N LEU A 114 -6.30 -15.94 1.02
CA LEU A 114 -7.37 -16.77 0.50
C LEU A 114 -6.74 -17.55 -0.64
N ALA A 115 -6.33 -18.79 -0.36
CA ALA A 115 -5.82 -19.70 -1.36
C ALA A 115 -7.00 -20.09 -2.25
N LEU A 116 -7.27 -19.24 -3.24
CA LEU A 116 -8.35 -19.42 -4.19
C LEU A 116 -7.84 -20.26 -5.35
N ALA A 117 -8.64 -21.25 -5.72
CA ALA A 117 -8.54 -22.02 -6.94
C ALA A 117 -9.66 -21.60 -7.92
N PRO A 118 -9.44 -21.76 -9.24
CA PRO A 118 -10.53 -21.71 -10.20
C PRO A 118 -11.64 -22.71 -9.81
N GLY A 119 -12.90 -22.26 -9.82
CA GLY A 119 -14.06 -23.03 -9.38
C GLY A 119 -14.58 -22.66 -7.98
N ASP A 120 -13.78 -21.98 -7.16
CA ASP A 120 -14.21 -21.56 -5.82
C ASP A 120 -15.33 -20.52 -5.86
N GLN A 121 -16.25 -20.60 -4.91
CA GLN A 121 -17.30 -19.60 -4.71
C GLN A 121 -16.89 -18.55 -3.68
N VAL A 122 -16.93 -17.29 -4.08
CA VAL A 122 -16.56 -16.15 -3.24
C VAL A 122 -17.60 -15.05 -3.28
N LEU A 123 -17.69 -14.32 -2.17
CA LEU A 123 -18.43 -13.08 -2.06
C LEU A 123 -17.48 -11.89 -2.33
N LEU A 124 -17.97 -10.92 -3.10
CA LEU A 124 -17.28 -9.70 -3.43
C LEU A 124 -17.72 -8.54 -2.53
N LYS A 125 -16.75 -7.82 -1.97
CA LYS A 125 -17.00 -6.62 -1.15
C LYS A 125 -17.34 -5.41 -2.02
N THR A 126 -18.51 -4.82 -1.80
CA THR A 126 -18.95 -3.56 -2.41
C THR A 126 -18.19 -2.37 -1.82
N LEU A 127 -17.70 -1.46 -2.67
CA LEU A 127 -16.95 -0.26 -2.26
C LEU A 127 -17.86 0.86 -1.76
N THR A 128 -19.01 1.02 -2.40
CA THR A 128 -20.02 2.04 -2.12
C THR A 128 -21.36 1.37 -1.81
N PRO A 129 -21.52 0.76 -0.61
CA PRO A 129 -22.78 0.15 -0.23
C PRO A 129 -23.84 1.23 -0.05
N GLN A 130 -25.04 1.00 -0.60
CA GLN A 130 -26.21 1.82 -0.29
C GLN A 130 -26.68 1.55 1.15
N PRO A 131 -27.39 2.50 1.79
CA PRO A 131 -27.98 2.28 3.12
C PRO A 131 -28.82 1.00 3.12
N LEU A 132 -28.68 0.18 4.17
CA LEU A 132 -29.42 -1.08 4.37
C LEU A 132 -29.14 -2.20 3.36
N GLN A 133 -28.14 -2.09 2.47
CA GLN A 133 -27.74 -3.19 1.59
C GLN A 133 -26.58 -4.03 2.13
N PRO A 134 -26.53 -5.34 1.80
CA PRO A 134 -25.41 -6.18 2.17
C PRO A 134 -24.12 -5.67 1.52
N ARG A 135 -23.07 -5.53 2.33
CA ARG A 135 -21.75 -5.10 1.87
C ARG A 135 -21.04 -6.15 1.00
N TRP A 136 -21.49 -7.39 1.04
CA TRP A 136 -20.94 -8.53 0.32
C TRP A 136 -21.98 -9.03 -0.67
N THR A 137 -21.57 -9.16 -1.93
CA THR A 137 -22.41 -9.61 -3.05
C THR A 137 -21.90 -10.97 -3.55
N GLY A 138 -22.78 -11.83 -4.03
CA GLY A 138 -22.43 -13.16 -4.54
C GLY A 138 -23.34 -14.25 -4.00
N PRO A 139 -23.07 -15.54 -4.27
CA PRO A 139 -21.76 -16.10 -4.65
C PRO A 139 -21.36 -15.88 -6.11
N PHE A 140 -20.08 -15.58 -6.33
CA PHE A 140 -19.45 -15.53 -7.65
C PHE A 140 -18.40 -16.63 -7.77
N MET A 141 -18.31 -17.25 -8.94
CA MET A 141 -17.31 -18.27 -9.22
C MET A 141 -15.99 -17.63 -9.64
N VAL A 142 -14.88 -18.14 -9.10
CA VAL A 142 -13.54 -17.73 -9.50
C VAL A 142 -13.13 -18.46 -10.78
N VAL A 143 -12.68 -17.71 -11.80
CA VAL A 143 -12.25 -18.27 -13.10
C VAL A 143 -10.75 -18.33 -13.21
N LEU A 144 -10.06 -17.29 -12.71
CA LEU A 144 -8.61 -17.18 -12.73
C LEU A 144 -8.11 -16.62 -11.40
N THR A 145 -6.97 -17.12 -10.94
CA THR A 145 -6.35 -16.69 -9.69
C THR A 145 -4.89 -16.31 -9.89
N THR A 146 -4.48 -15.28 -9.15
CA THR A 146 -3.09 -14.86 -8.98
C THR A 146 -2.83 -14.76 -7.47
N PRO A 147 -1.56 -14.70 -7.02
CA PRO A 147 -1.24 -14.66 -5.59
C PRO A 147 -1.89 -13.51 -4.80
N THR A 148 -2.34 -12.43 -5.47
CA THR A 148 -2.92 -11.25 -4.81
C THR A 148 -4.31 -10.84 -5.34
N ALA A 149 -4.79 -11.43 -6.45
CA ALA A 149 -6.07 -11.08 -7.05
C ALA A 149 -6.74 -12.26 -7.77
N ALA A 150 -8.06 -12.21 -7.90
CA ALA A 150 -8.83 -13.20 -8.65
C ALA A 150 -9.78 -12.53 -9.65
N LYS A 151 -10.08 -13.23 -10.74
CA LYS A 151 -11.09 -12.87 -11.73
C LYS A 151 -12.35 -13.68 -11.49
N LEU A 152 -13.48 -12.99 -11.43
CA LEU A 152 -14.78 -13.59 -11.17
C LEU A 152 -15.53 -13.82 -12.49
N TRP A 153 -16.36 -14.86 -12.53
CA TRP A 153 -17.20 -15.17 -13.67
C TRP A 153 -18.21 -14.03 -13.92
N GLY A 154 -18.34 -13.59 -15.18
CA GLY A 154 -19.21 -12.47 -15.55
C GLY A 154 -18.68 -11.08 -15.17
N HIS A 155 -17.50 -10.98 -14.55
CA HIS A 155 -16.85 -9.70 -14.26
C HIS A 155 -15.62 -9.49 -15.15
N GLU A 156 -15.57 -8.34 -15.82
CA GLU A 156 -14.37 -7.92 -16.57
C GLU A 156 -13.15 -7.63 -15.67
N PRO A 157 -13.27 -6.91 -14.53
CA PRO A 157 -12.11 -6.53 -13.75
C PRO A 157 -11.59 -7.64 -12.83
N TRP A 158 -10.28 -7.58 -12.56
CA TRP A 158 -9.66 -8.33 -11.47
C TRP A 158 -9.91 -7.67 -10.11
N TYR A 159 -10.16 -8.51 -9.09
CA TYR A 159 -10.40 -8.10 -7.72
C TYR A 159 -9.28 -8.58 -6.80
N HIS A 160 -8.75 -7.68 -5.97
CA HIS A 160 -7.76 -8.03 -4.96
C HIS A 160 -8.34 -8.97 -3.89
N ILE A 161 -7.56 -9.94 -3.40
CA ILE A 161 -8.00 -10.96 -2.43
C ILE A 161 -8.63 -10.36 -1.17
N SER A 162 -8.15 -9.19 -0.72
CA SER A 162 -8.72 -8.48 0.43
C SER A 162 -10.18 -8.01 0.25
N ARG A 163 -10.72 -8.05 -0.98
CA ARG A 163 -12.11 -7.74 -1.31
C ARG A 163 -12.96 -9.00 -1.49
N LEU A 164 -12.37 -10.17 -1.33
CA LEU A 164 -13.04 -11.45 -1.50
C LEU A 164 -13.16 -12.16 -0.15
N LYS A 165 -14.21 -12.96 -0.01
CA LYS A 165 -14.43 -13.84 1.14
C LYS A 165 -15.05 -15.13 0.62
N TRP A 166 -14.75 -16.27 1.23
CA TRP A 166 -15.44 -17.52 0.91
C TRP A 166 -16.96 -17.36 1.02
N ALA A 167 -17.68 -17.86 0.02
CA ALA A 167 -19.12 -18.04 0.12
C ALA A 167 -19.42 -19.25 1.02
N PRO A 168 -20.41 -19.17 1.92
CA PRO A 168 -20.87 -20.35 2.65
C PRO A 168 -21.52 -21.31 1.64
N LEU A 169 -20.86 -22.44 1.37
CA LEU A 169 -21.42 -23.52 0.56
C LEU A 169 -22.54 -24.21 1.35
N HIS A 170 -23.71 -24.34 0.74
CA HIS A 170 -24.80 -25.14 1.29
C HIS A 170 -24.38 -26.62 1.25
N GLY A 171 -23.96 -27.20 2.38
CA GLY A 171 -23.76 -28.65 2.54
C GLY A 171 -22.32 -29.18 2.66
N LEU A 172 -21.29 -28.33 2.65
CA LEU A 172 -19.93 -28.74 3.04
C LEU A 172 -19.53 -28.00 4.33
N PRO A 173 -18.89 -28.68 5.31
CA PRO A 173 -18.44 -28.00 6.51
C PRO A 173 -17.49 -26.87 6.10
N PRO A 174 -17.68 -25.65 6.62
CA PRO A 174 -16.78 -24.54 6.32
C PRO A 174 -15.34 -24.96 6.63
N PRO A 175 -14.34 -24.58 5.82
CA PRO A 175 -12.95 -24.74 6.24
C PRO A 175 -12.83 -24.11 7.63
N LYS A 176 -12.41 -24.92 8.61
CA LYS A 176 -12.48 -24.62 10.05
C LYS A 176 -12.20 -23.13 10.29
N PRO A 177 -13.21 -22.32 10.66
CA PRO A 177 -12.92 -20.97 11.06
C PRO A 177 -12.08 -21.06 12.34
N LEU A 178 -10.93 -20.37 12.40
CA LEU A 178 -10.10 -20.26 13.61
C LEU A 178 -10.89 -19.74 14.83
N LYS A 179 -12.11 -19.21 14.61
CA LYS A 179 -13.03 -18.73 15.65
C LYS A 179 -14.47 -19.00 15.19
N THR A 180 -15.14 -19.96 15.82
CA THR A 180 -16.58 -20.15 15.66
C THR A 180 -17.29 -19.22 16.65
N TYR A 181 -18.31 -18.50 16.18
CA TYR A 181 -19.17 -17.65 17.01
C TYR A 181 -20.59 -18.18 16.91
N THR A 182 -21.25 -18.34 18.04
CA THR A 182 -22.66 -18.74 18.11
C THR A 182 -23.48 -17.53 18.56
N SER A 183 -24.54 -17.20 17.82
CA SER A 183 -25.47 -16.13 18.20
C SER A 183 -26.74 -16.73 18.77
N LYS A 184 -27.18 -16.24 19.94
CA LYS A 184 -28.49 -16.55 20.52
C LYS A 184 -29.30 -15.25 20.65
N ILE A 185 -30.57 -15.30 20.25
CA ILE A 185 -31.49 -14.17 20.41
C ILE A 185 -31.94 -14.19 21.89
N SER A 186 -31.63 -13.11 22.62
CA SER A 186 -31.91 -12.95 24.05
C SER A 186 -33.17 -12.12 24.31
N GLY A 187 -33.82 -11.60 23.27
CA GLY A 187 -35.03 -10.79 23.34
C GLY A 187 -35.40 -10.20 21.97
N PRO A 188 -36.51 -9.43 21.88
CA PRO A 188 -37.04 -8.94 20.60
C PRO A 188 -36.06 -8.05 19.80
N THR A 189 -35.10 -7.43 20.48
CA THR A 189 -34.04 -6.59 19.86
C THR A 189 -32.63 -6.86 20.42
N LYS A 190 -32.41 -7.98 21.11
CA LYS A 190 -31.09 -8.32 21.70
C LYS A 190 -30.54 -9.62 21.12
N ILE A 191 -29.34 -9.55 20.58
CA ILE A 191 -28.57 -10.70 20.07
C ILE A 191 -27.30 -10.82 20.90
N THR A 192 -27.09 -11.98 21.52
CA THR A 192 -25.89 -12.32 22.28
C THR A 192 -24.99 -13.17 21.39
N ILE A 193 -23.78 -12.71 21.12
CA ILE A 193 -22.79 -13.44 20.30
C ILE A 193 -21.73 -14.01 21.25
N THR A 194 -21.68 -15.33 21.39
CA THR A 194 -20.70 -16.05 22.21
C THR A 194 -19.63 -16.70 21.34
N LYS A 195 -18.36 -16.52 21.70
CA LYS A 195 -17.24 -17.19 21.03
C LYS A 195 -17.18 -18.63 21.54
N THR A 196 -17.32 -19.62 20.67
CA THR A 196 -17.12 -21.01 21.07
C THR A 196 -15.62 -21.32 21.13
N PRO A 197 -15.10 -21.84 22.26
CA PRO A 197 -13.72 -22.31 22.33
C PRO A 197 -13.56 -23.55 21.42
N LEU A 198 -12.39 -23.70 20.80
CA LEU A 198 -12.07 -24.91 20.02
C LEU A 198 -12.05 -26.12 20.96
N PRO A 199 -12.58 -27.29 20.54
CA PRO A 199 -12.35 -28.54 21.26
C PRO A 199 -10.85 -28.91 21.22
N PRO A 200 -10.35 -29.61 22.27
CA PRO A 200 -8.96 -30.05 22.35
C PRO A 200 -8.60 -31.05 21.24
#